data_AF-A0A7M1PXI3-F1
#
_entry.id   AF-A0A7M1PXI3-F1
#
_cell.length_a   1.000
_cell.length_b   1.000
_cell.length_c   1.000
_cell.angle_alpha   90.00
_cell.angle_beta   90.00
_cell.angle_gamma   90.00
#
_symmetry.space_group_name_H-M   'P 1'
#
loop_
_entity.id
_entity.type
_entity.pdbx_description
1 polymer ?
#
loop_
_entity_poly.entity_id
_entity_poly.type
_entity_poly.pdbx_seq_one_letter_code
_entity_poly.pdbx_strand_id
1 'polypeptide(L)'
;MSFIFPTNTTIELVKAVDNASGHFLNKNTSLYIKIKEQLNYKYHKSVIKLAQCSRNLVENVYGPNVLFLSNTDGGFAKRGLTILNKNQQQYYEQLNYVDLMINEQNLANGKLNIFSHELAHVKMSNILPELKEGKSTMQHLSVAITDENTAFIEGFAIQFERFAYDNVKLYRDLFNKDNNNEQIIKLWQSELDSGNRINGVVDNRFIYQKVNLNNIKQQSKLVNKLILEHTSPMFNKLKLKNAQQLLACEGVIATLFYRINSNDKLQNNYLEASFYNHFTVRDIPNNLAIKDIFTPFENVILKNLWVLYQMRDNYKNKSLMINFIETWISCFPQDKQELINIFTSTTLGKTVDNSLSDIYEQLAYAGMIGDIAKTRIYIKQFKDCLQNICEKVTLNELKIDNNVGKELWLMSNIQVPVCFWQSETKPLNVNVNTASAYMLMAAYNISYDKALNIINRRNKQGYFTCINEINLDNIALEYSVF
;
A
#
# COMPACT_ATOMS: atom_id res chain seq x y z
N MET A 1 21.96 13.20 -17.77
CA MET A 1 21.99 12.38 -16.54
C MET A 1 22.96 12.89 -15.47
N SER A 2 24.03 13.61 -15.82
CA SER A 2 25.05 14.11 -14.87
C SER A 2 24.54 14.97 -13.71
N PHE A 3 23.35 15.57 -13.85
CA PHE A 3 22.73 16.41 -12.82
C PHE A 3 21.86 15.61 -11.83
N ILE A 4 21.52 14.35 -12.15
CA ILE A 4 20.67 13.50 -11.29
C ILE A 4 21.52 12.53 -10.49
N PHE A 5 22.51 11.95 -11.16
CA PHE A 5 23.38 10.91 -10.63
C PHE A 5 24.80 11.46 -10.47
N PRO A 6 25.47 11.15 -9.34
CA PRO A 6 26.92 11.21 -9.28
C PRO A 6 27.55 10.39 -10.42
N THR A 7 28.77 10.74 -10.84
CA THR A 7 29.44 10.23 -12.04
C THR A 7 29.58 8.70 -12.16
N ASN A 8 29.30 7.93 -11.10
CA ASN A 8 29.29 6.45 -11.08
C ASN A 8 28.14 5.88 -10.23
N THR A 9 26.89 5.85 -10.70
CA THR A 9 25.82 5.23 -9.89
C THR A 9 24.81 4.42 -10.71
N THR A 10 25.05 3.11 -10.77
CA THR A 10 24.03 2.10 -11.07
C THR A 10 23.62 1.40 -9.77
N ILE A 11 22.58 0.55 -9.77
CA ILE A 11 22.34 -0.36 -8.64
C ILE A 11 23.53 -1.28 -8.49
N GLU A 12 24.23 -1.23 -7.37
CA GLU A 12 25.29 -2.18 -7.06
C GLU A 12 24.69 -3.46 -6.48
N LEU A 13 25.22 -4.61 -6.92
CA LEU A 13 24.78 -5.93 -6.46
C LEU A 13 25.73 -6.41 -5.38
N VAL A 14 25.22 -6.65 -4.18
CA VAL A 14 26.01 -7.09 -3.03
C VAL A 14 25.53 -8.47 -2.61
N LYS A 15 26.42 -9.45 -2.54
CA LYS A 15 26.12 -10.79 -2.04
C LYS A 15 26.43 -10.87 -0.54
N ALA A 16 25.48 -11.37 0.23
CA ALA A 16 25.60 -11.47 1.68
C ALA A 16 26.75 -12.38 2.13
N VAL A 17 27.44 -11.92 3.18
CA VAL A 17 28.26 -12.73 4.07
C VAL A 17 27.49 -13.00 5.36
N ASP A 18 26.80 -11.99 5.87
CA ASP A 18 25.86 -12.06 7.00
C ASP A 18 24.63 -11.17 6.74
N ASN A 19 23.83 -10.88 7.77
CA ASN A 19 22.57 -10.13 7.64
C ASN A 19 22.72 -8.65 7.27
N ALA A 20 23.91 -8.05 7.43
CA ALA A 20 24.18 -6.63 7.19
C ALA A 20 25.55 -6.34 6.54
N SER A 21 26.27 -7.40 6.14
CA SER A 21 27.58 -7.30 5.49
C SER A 21 27.66 -8.16 4.23
N GLY A 22 28.34 -7.65 3.20
CA GLY A 22 28.49 -8.40 1.95
C GLY A 22 29.61 -7.92 1.04
N HIS A 23 29.89 -8.71 0.01
CA HIS A 23 30.85 -8.39 -1.05
C HIS A 23 30.11 -8.00 -2.33
N PHE A 24 30.70 -7.12 -3.16
CA PHE A 24 30.17 -6.92 -4.51
C PHE A 24 30.10 -8.24 -5.28
N LEU A 25 28.94 -8.52 -5.89
CA LEU A 25 28.76 -9.70 -6.71
C LEU A 25 29.66 -9.60 -7.95
N ASN A 26 30.39 -10.68 -8.24
CA ASN A 26 31.31 -10.72 -9.38
C ASN A 26 30.55 -10.50 -10.70
N LYS A 27 30.98 -9.48 -11.46
CA LYS A 27 30.35 -9.02 -12.70
C LYS A 27 30.32 -10.07 -13.82
N ASN A 28 31.19 -11.07 -13.74
CA ASN A 28 31.29 -12.14 -14.74
C ASN A 28 30.38 -13.34 -14.42
N THR A 29 29.63 -13.30 -13.32
CA THR A 29 28.72 -14.41 -12.96
C THR A 29 27.42 -14.32 -13.76
N SER A 30 26.87 -15.49 -14.12
CA SER A 30 25.57 -15.59 -14.82
C SER A 30 24.46 -14.87 -14.04
N LEU A 31 24.40 -15.06 -12.72
CA LEU A 31 23.45 -14.35 -11.86
C LEU A 31 23.56 -12.82 -11.96
N TYR A 32 24.78 -12.26 -11.91
CA TYR A 32 24.98 -10.80 -12.06
C TYR A 32 24.43 -10.29 -13.38
N ILE A 33 24.78 -10.96 -14.48
CA ILE A 33 24.39 -10.59 -15.84
C ILE A 33 22.87 -10.59 -15.96
N LYS A 34 22.20 -11.66 -15.52
CA LYS A 34 20.73 -11.79 -15.59
C LYS A 34 20.01 -10.75 -14.72
N ILE A 35 20.50 -10.47 -13.51
CA ILE A 35 19.92 -9.41 -12.66
C ILE A 35 20.08 -8.05 -13.33
N LYS A 36 21.28 -7.72 -13.82
CA LYS A 36 21.53 -6.45 -14.51
C LYS A 36 20.70 -6.30 -15.78
N GLU A 37 20.47 -7.37 -16.53
CA GLU A 37 19.58 -7.38 -17.69
C GLU A 37 18.17 -6.94 -17.31
N GLN A 38 17.58 -7.54 -16.28
CA GLN A 38 16.25 -7.17 -15.82
C GLN A 38 16.21 -5.76 -15.21
N LEU A 39 17.18 -5.38 -14.38
CA LEU A 39 17.28 -4.01 -13.83
C LEU A 39 17.48 -2.94 -14.92
N ASN A 40 17.88 -3.35 -16.13
CA ASN A 40 18.01 -2.46 -17.28
C ASN A 40 16.70 -2.22 -18.06
N TYR A 41 15.59 -2.90 -17.70
CA TYR A 41 14.28 -2.58 -18.25
C TYR A 41 13.93 -1.11 -17.98
N LYS A 42 13.26 -0.47 -18.96
CA LYS A 42 12.95 0.98 -18.91
C LYS A 42 12.27 1.39 -17.61
N TYR A 43 11.28 0.60 -17.17
CA TYR A 43 10.57 0.84 -15.92
C TYR A 43 11.50 0.79 -14.70
N HIS A 44 12.32 -0.25 -14.55
CA HIS A 44 13.25 -0.37 -13.43
C HIS A 44 14.28 0.76 -13.41
N LYS A 45 14.80 1.18 -14.58
CA LYS A 45 15.66 2.37 -14.67
C LYS A 45 14.98 3.62 -14.11
N SER A 46 13.70 3.83 -14.41
CA SER A 46 12.92 4.94 -13.84
C SER A 46 12.74 4.81 -12.33
N VAL A 47 12.41 3.63 -11.80
CA VAL A 47 12.23 3.45 -10.35
C VAL A 47 13.56 3.60 -9.59
N ILE A 48 14.68 3.14 -10.15
CA ILE A 48 16.04 3.33 -9.61
C ILE A 48 16.40 4.82 -9.59
N LYS A 49 16.10 5.54 -10.67
CA LYS A 49 16.29 6.99 -10.74
C LYS A 49 15.47 7.73 -9.69
N LEU A 50 14.21 7.36 -9.50
CA LEU A 50 13.34 7.92 -8.46
C LEU A 50 13.86 7.62 -7.05
N ALA A 51 14.50 6.46 -6.83
CA ALA A 51 15.18 6.17 -5.57
C ALA A 51 16.33 7.15 -5.31
N GLN A 52 17.15 7.45 -6.32
CA GLN A 52 18.17 8.49 -6.18
C GLN A 52 17.56 9.88 -5.92
N CYS A 53 16.48 10.24 -6.61
CA CYS A 53 15.77 11.49 -6.36
C CYS A 53 15.28 11.61 -4.90
N SER A 54 14.78 10.52 -4.30
CA SER A 54 14.36 10.53 -2.88
C SER A 54 15.52 10.83 -1.93
N ARG A 55 16.74 10.39 -2.28
CA ARG A 55 17.95 10.63 -1.50
C ARG A 55 18.48 12.05 -1.65
N ASN A 56 18.45 12.57 -2.89
CA ASN A 56 18.81 13.95 -3.18
C ASN A 56 17.88 14.93 -2.45
N LEU A 57 16.58 14.63 -2.39
CA LEU A 57 15.57 15.45 -1.70
C LEU A 57 15.87 15.67 -0.22
N VAL A 58 16.46 14.67 0.45
CA VAL A 58 16.85 14.75 1.86
C VAL A 58 18.36 14.99 2.04
N GLU A 59 19.03 15.43 0.98
CA GLU A 59 20.47 15.74 0.97
C GLU A 59 21.39 14.55 1.37
N ASN A 60 20.88 13.31 1.31
CA ASN A 60 21.62 12.10 1.65
C ASN A 60 22.19 11.40 0.40
N VAL A 61 23.23 12.00 -0.16
CA VAL A 61 23.93 11.47 -1.36
C VAL A 61 25.02 10.45 -1.04
N TYR A 62 25.21 10.08 0.24
CA TYR A 62 26.31 9.22 0.66
C TYR A 62 26.03 7.73 0.42
N GLY A 63 26.85 7.08 -0.42
CA GLY A 63 26.82 5.65 -0.69
C GLY A 63 25.98 5.20 -1.90
N PRO A 64 26.18 3.98 -2.40
CA PRO A 64 25.54 3.49 -3.63
C PRO A 64 24.08 3.10 -3.39
N ASN A 65 23.28 3.06 -4.45
CA ASN A 65 22.00 2.34 -4.39
C ASN A 65 22.30 0.84 -4.48
N VAL A 66 21.80 0.03 -3.54
CA VAL A 66 22.18 -1.38 -3.41
C VAL A 66 20.97 -2.31 -3.54
N LEU A 67 21.17 -3.38 -4.30
CA LEU A 67 20.39 -4.61 -4.19
C LEU A 67 21.27 -5.66 -3.48
N PHE A 68 20.91 -5.96 -2.24
CA PHE A 68 21.57 -6.95 -1.40
C PHE A 68 20.91 -8.32 -1.62
N LEU A 69 21.74 -9.35 -1.79
CA LEU A 69 21.32 -10.72 -2.07
C LEU A 69 21.60 -11.56 -0.82
N SER A 70 20.60 -11.69 0.04
CA SER A 70 20.66 -12.50 1.26
C SER A 70 20.44 -13.99 1.00
N ASN A 71 20.89 -14.80 1.97
CA ASN A 71 20.67 -16.26 2.01
C ASN A 71 19.61 -16.66 3.05
N THR A 72 19.06 -15.69 3.79
CA THR A 72 18.02 -15.89 4.81
C THR A 72 16.67 -15.49 4.22
N ASP A 73 15.59 -16.12 4.66
CA ASP A 73 14.23 -15.75 4.24
C ASP A 73 13.97 -14.29 4.63
N GLY A 74 14.09 -13.41 3.63
CA GLY A 74 14.03 -11.96 3.79
C GLY A 74 13.94 -11.27 2.44
N GLY A 75 12.98 -10.35 2.33
CA GLY A 75 12.69 -9.56 1.14
C GLY A 75 12.20 -8.19 1.59
N PHE A 76 13.09 -7.36 2.12
CA PHE A 76 12.69 -6.16 2.88
C PHE A 76 13.66 -5.00 2.63
N ALA A 77 13.15 -3.77 2.76
CA ALA A 77 13.99 -2.60 2.93
C ALA A 77 14.76 -2.67 4.28
N LYS A 78 16.07 -2.42 4.24
CA LYS A 78 16.96 -2.42 5.41
C LYS A 78 17.77 -1.14 5.49
N ARG A 79 18.33 -0.84 6.67
CA ARG A 79 19.23 0.29 6.93
C ARG A 79 20.53 -0.20 7.56
N GLY A 80 21.64 0.40 7.17
CA GLY A 80 22.97 0.06 7.69
C GLY A 80 23.58 -1.11 6.92
N LEU A 81 24.63 -0.83 6.15
CA LEU A 81 25.30 -1.82 5.32
C LEU A 81 26.83 -1.72 5.45
N THR A 82 27.48 -2.86 5.63
CA THR A 82 28.93 -2.98 5.53
C THR A 82 29.31 -3.62 4.20
N ILE A 83 30.04 -2.90 3.35
CA ILE A 83 30.60 -3.48 2.13
C ILE A 83 32.05 -3.89 2.37
N LEU A 84 32.32 -5.18 2.18
CA LEU A 84 33.61 -5.80 2.36
C LEU A 84 34.36 -5.81 1.02
N ASN A 85 35.43 -5.03 0.91
CA ASN A 85 36.38 -5.08 -0.19
C ASN A 85 37.66 -5.79 0.28
N LYS A 86 38.44 -6.36 -0.65
CA LYS A 86 39.59 -7.27 -0.39
C LYS A 86 40.43 -6.90 0.85
N ASN A 87 40.73 -5.62 1.08
CA ASN A 87 41.49 -5.13 2.23
C ASN A 87 40.82 -3.95 2.98
N GLN A 88 39.56 -3.63 2.70
CA GLN A 88 38.88 -2.45 3.26
C GLN A 88 37.42 -2.76 3.58
N GLN A 89 36.96 -2.32 4.75
CA GLN A 89 35.55 -2.34 5.11
C GLN A 89 35.01 -0.92 4.99
N GLN A 90 33.91 -0.77 4.25
CA GLN A 90 33.22 0.50 4.16
C GLN A 90 31.86 0.40 4.83
N TYR A 91 31.66 1.22 5.84
CA TYR A 91 30.42 1.26 6.61
C TYR A 91 29.49 2.36 6.11
N TYR A 92 28.25 1.99 5.82
CA TYR A 92 27.19 2.89 5.41
C TYR A 92 26.03 2.81 6.40
N GLU A 93 26.18 3.45 7.56
CA GLU A 93 25.22 3.41 8.67
C GLU A 93 23.81 3.84 8.26
N GLN A 94 23.74 4.89 7.44
CA GLN A 94 22.49 5.56 7.08
C GLN A 94 21.96 5.14 5.71
N LEU A 95 22.57 4.12 5.09
CA LEU A 95 22.15 3.67 3.77
C LEU A 95 20.96 2.74 3.89
N ASN A 96 19.85 3.15 3.29
CA ASN A 96 18.70 2.29 3.05
C ASN A 96 18.89 1.50 1.75
N TYR A 97 18.62 0.20 1.77
CA TYR A 97 18.81 -0.69 0.62
C TYR A 97 17.73 -1.77 0.53
N VAL A 98 17.59 -2.35 -0.66
CA VAL A 98 16.69 -3.48 -0.91
C VAL A 98 17.45 -4.76 -0.63
N ASP A 99 16.90 -5.64 0.20
CA ASP A 99 17.39 -7.00 0.41
C ASP A 99 16.41 -8.00 -0.21
N LEU A 100 16.89 -8.90 -1.08
CA LEU A 100 16.09 -9.97 -1.68
C LEU A 100 16.85 -11.30 -1.73
N MET A 101 16.13 -12.39 -1.45
CA MET A 101 16.61 -13.74 -1.75
C MET A 101 16.38 -14.10 -3.24
N ILE A 102 17.37 -13.80 -4.08
CA ILE A 102 17.35 -14.10 -5.52
C ILE A 102 18.45 -15.09 -5.91
N ASN A 103 18.04 -16.19 -6.54
CA ASN A 103 18.91 -17.13 -7.24
C ASN A 103 18.49 -17.23 -8.71
N GLU A 104 19.25 -17.97 -9.54
CA GLU A 104 18.97 -18.05 -10.97
C GLU A 104 17.59 -18.65 -11.31
N GLN A 105 17.12 -19.62 -10.52
CA GLN A 105 15.83 -20.27 -10.72
C GLN A 105 14.68 -19.31 -10.44
N ASN A 106 14.70 -18.64 -9.28
CA ASN A 106 13.65 -17.71 -8.89
C ASN A 106 13.65 -16.45 -9.78
N LEU A 107 14.82 -16.02 -10.25
CA LEU A 107 14.95 -14.94 -11.23
C LEU A 107 14.30 -15.28 -12.58
N ALA A 108 14.49 -16.51 -13.06
CA ALA A 108 13.83 -17.01 -14.28
C ALA A 108 12.31 -17.09 -14.12
N ASN A 109 11.83 -17.31 -12.89
CA ASN A 109 10.41 -17.26 -12.54
C ASN A 109 9.90 -15.83 -12.25
N GLY A 110 10.69 -14.80 -12.53
CA GLY A 110 10.25 -13.40 -12.47
C GLY A 110 10.18 -12.80 -11.06
N LYS A 111 10.75 -13.46 -10.03
CA LYS A 111 10.70 -12.98 -8.63
C LYS A 111 11.41 -11.64 -8.39
N LEU A 112 12.12 -11.09 -9.37
CA LEU A 112 12.64 -9.71 -9.30
C LEU A 112 11.54 -8.64 -9.50
N ASN A 113 10.30 -9.03 -9.84
CA ASN A 113 9.17 -8.10 -9.91
C ASN A 113 8.96 -7.32 -8.59
N ILE A 114 9.21 -7.96 -7.44
CA ILE A 114 9.08 -7.35 -6.11
C ILE A 114 10.13 -6.27 -5.84
N PHE A 115 11.22 -6.20 -6.63
CA PHE A 115 12.27 -5.20 -6.44
C PHE A 115 11.73 -3.77 -6.41
N SER A 116 10.76 -3.44 -7.28
CA SER A 116 10.18 -2.10 -7.31
C SER A 116 9.28 -1.80 -6.11
N HIS A 117 8.66 -2.83 -5.52
CA HIS A 117 7.93 -2.74 -4.24
C HIS A 117 8.88 -2.41 -3.10
N GLU A 118 9.94 -3.22 -2.91
CA GLU A 118 10.90 -2.98 -1.83
C GLU A 118 11.66 -1.65 -1.99
N LEU A 119 11.96 -1.28 -3.24
CA LEU A 119 12.57 0.01 -3.51
C LEU A 119 11.62 1.19 -3.21
N ALA A 120 10.30 0.97 -3.17
CA ALA A 120 9.33 1.96 -2.71
C ALA A 120 9.42 2.19 -1.21
N HIS A 121 9.59 1.12 -0.43
CA HIS A 121 9.88 1.22 1.00
C HIS A 121 11.17 1.98 1.26
N VAL A 122 12.25 1.67 0.54
CA VAL A 122 13.52 2.44 0.63
C VAL A 122 13.31 3.93 0.34
N LYS A 123 12.55 4.29 -0.71
CA LYS A 123 12.22 5.69 -1.03
C LYS A 123 11.49 6.37 0.13
N MET A 124 10.51 5.70 0.71
CA MET A 124 9.74 6.24 1.84
C MET A 124 10.62 6.38 3.08
N SER A 125 11.44 5.38 3.43
CA SER A 125 12.35 5.41 4.58
C SER A 125 13.44 6.47 4.48
N ASN A 126 13.86 6.85 3.26
CA ASN A 126 14.76 7.99 3.06
C ASN A 126 14.11 9.31 3.50
N ILE A 127 12.81 9.46 3.26
CA ILE A 127 12.07 10.72 3.45
C ILE A 127 11.40 10.79 4.84
N LEU A 128 10.89 9.65 5.32
CA LEU A 128 10.14 9.49 6.56
C LEU A 128 10.80 8.43 7.46
N PRO A 129 12.03 8.65 7.95
CA PRO A 129 12.77 7.65 8.74
C PRO A 129 12.13 7.33 10.10
N GLU A 130 11.26 8.19 10.61
CA GLU A 130 10.59 8.03 11.91
C GLU A 130 9.17 7.47 11.82
N LEU A 131 8.73 7.03 10.62
CA LEU A 131 7.39 6.48 10.46
C LEU A 131 7.24 5.24 11.34
N LYS A 132 6.43 5.36 12.40
CA LYS A 132 6.27 4.31 13.43
C LYS A 132 5.60 3.07 12.84
N GLU A 133 5.96 1.91 13.40
CA GLU A 133 5.24 0.67 13.17
C GLU A 133 3.74 0.82 13.44
N GLY A 134 2.94 0.13 12.64
CA GLY A 134 1.50 0.08 12.78
C GLY A 134 1.07 -0.59 14.10
N LYS A 135 -0.12 -0.24 14.58
CA LYS A 135 -0.69 -0.83 15.81
C LYS A 135 -1.30 -2.21 15.56
N SER A 136 -1.60 -2.56 14.31
CA SER A 136 -2.18 -3.86 13.99
C SER A 136 -1.19 -4.99 14.24
N THR A 137 -1.65 -6.07 14.85
CA THR A 137 -0.85 -7.28 15.03
C THR A 137 -1.17 -8.36 14.01
N MET A 138 -2.15 -8.12 13.14
CA MET A 138 -2.44 -8.99 12.00
C MET A 138 -1.38 -8.83 10.91
N GLN A 139 -1.12 -9.90 10.15
CA GLN A 139 -0.19 -9.87 9.03
C GLN A 139 -0.63 -8.87 7.97
N HIS A 140 0.32 -8.17 7.36
CA HIS A 140 0.04 -7.30 6.22
C HIS A 140 -0.21 -8.14 4.95
N LEU A 141 -1.31 -7.84 4.25
CA LEU A 141 -1.77 -8.47 3.02
C LEU A 141 -2.61 -7.44 2.25
N SER A 142 -2.58 -7.46 0.92
CA SER A 142 -3.37 -6.53 0.09
C SER A 142 -4.88 -6.59 0.38
N VAL A 143 -5.38 -7.77 0.75
CA VAL A 143 -6.80 -8.02 1.06
C VAL A 143 -7.19 -7.71 2.51
N ALA A 144 -6.21 -7.50 3.39
CA ALA A 144 -6.41 -7.38 4.82
C ALA A 144 -6.90 -6.00 5.26
N ILE A 145 -7.45 -5.97 6.47
CA ILE A 145 -7.64 -4.75 7.25
C ILE A 145 -6.59 -4.77 8.35
N THR A 146 -5.64 -3.85 8.29
CA THR A 146 -4.54 -3.72 9.25
C THR A 146 -4.77 -2.49 10.12
N ASP A 147 -4.00 -1.44 9.91
CA ASP A 147 -4.12 -0.11 10.47
C ASP A 147 -3.75 0.89 9.38
N GLU A 148 -4.04 2.18 9.59
CA GLU A 148 -3.84 3.18 8.55
C GLU A 148 -2.35 3.39 8.19
N ASN A 149 -1.42 3.16 9.13
CA ASN A 149 0.02 3.29 8.86
C ASN A 149 0.50 2.15 7.97
N THR A 150 0.22 0.90 8.38
CA THR A 150 0.57 -0.30 7.62
C THR A 150 -0.06 -0.25 6.22
N ALA A 151 -1.34 0.12 6.14
CA ALA A 151 -2.06 0.26 4.88
C ALA A 151 -1.43 1.30 3.93
N PHE A 152 -0.98 2.43 4.48
CA PHE A 152 -0.33 3.47 3.69
C PHE A 152 1.04 3.05 3.16
N ILE A 153 1.87 2.46 4.03
CA ILE A 153 3.23 2.02 3.70
C ILE A 153 3.20 0.94 2.62
N GLU A 154 2.47 -0.15 2.86
CA GLU A 154 2.37 -1.25 1.90
C GLU A 154 1.59 -0.83 0.66
N GLY A 155 0.52 -0.03 0.79
CA GLY A 155 -0.22 0.48 -0.35
C GLY A 155 0.64 1.30 -1.30
N PHE A 156 1.53 2.16 -0.78
CA PHE A 156 2.49 2.91 -1.57
C PHE A 156 3.45 2.00 -2.35
N ALA A 157 3.83 0.85 -1.78
CA ALA A 157 4.75 -0.08 -2.41
C ALA A 157 4.07 -1.02 -3.43
N ILE A 158 2.88 -1.55 -3.11
CA ILE A 158 2.11 -2.47 -3.96
C ILE A 158 1.84 -1.86 -5.35
N GLN A 159 1.57 -0.55 -5.45
CA GLN A 159 1.37 0.08 -6.76
C GLN A 159 2.59 -0.04 -7.68
N PHE A 160 3.82 -0.05 -7.15
CA PHE A 160 5.02 -0.23 -7.96
C PHE A 160 5.16 -1.67 -8.47
N GLU A 161 4.70 -2.66 -7.70
CA GLU A 161 4.60 -4.05 -8.17
C GLU A 161 3.61 -4.15 -9.34
N ARG A 162 2.44 -3.48 -9.23
CA ARG A 162 1.47 -3.41 -10.33
C ARG A 162 2.06 -2.74 -11.58
N PHE A 163 2.72 -1.60 -11.43
CA PHE A 163 3.36 -0.93 -12.56
C PHE A 163 4.50 -1.77 -13.18
N ALA A 164 5.19 -2.59 -12.40
CA ALA A 164 6.18 -3.53 -12.94
C ALA A 164 5.51 -4.54 -13.88
N TYR A 165 4.37 -5.10 -13.49
CA TYR A 165 3.56 -5.99 -14.35
C TYR A 165 3.10 -5.27 -15.63
N ASP A 166 2.62 -4.03 -15.52
CA ASP A 166 2.14 -3.27 -16.69
C ASP A 166 3.27 -2.96 -17.69
N ASN A 167 4.46 -2.62 -17.18
CA ASN A 167 5.54 -2.08 -18.02
C ASN A 167 6.64 -3.08 -18.40
N VAL A 168 6.70 -4.26 -17.77
CA VAL A 168 7.71 -5.28 -18.06
C VAL A 168 7.06 -6.53 -18.63
N LYS A 169 7.27 -6.76 -19.93
CA LYS A 169 6.69 -7.90 -20.67
C LYS A 169 7.01 -9.25 -20.01
N LEU A 170 8.25 -9.45 -19.54
CA LEU A 170 8.65 -10.69 -18.87
C LEU A 170 7.74 -11.02 -17.67
N TYR A 171 7.51 -10.06 -16.77
CA TYR A 171 6.70 -10.30 -15.58
C TYR A 171 5.23 -10.57 -15.92
N ARG A 172 4.71 -9.86 -16.92
CA ARG A 172 3.36 -10.11 -17.42
C ARG A 172 3.21 -11.48 -18.06
N ASP A 173 4.16 -11.89 -18.89
CA ASP A 173 4.12 -13.19 -19.57
C ASP A 173 4.21 -14.34 -18.56
N LEU A 174 5.09 -14.21 -17.54
CA LEU A 174 5.24 -15.21 -16.49
C LEU A 174 4.00 -15.30 -15.59
N PHE A 175 3.41 -14.16 -15.21
CA PHE A 175 2.19 -14.14 -14.40
C PHE A 175 0.99 -14.75 -15.11
N ASN A 176 0.85 -14.52 -16.42
CA ASN A 176 -0.26 -15.04 -17.23
C ASN A 176 -0.02 -16.45 -17.75
N LYS A 177 1.11 -17.07 -17.43
CA LYS A 177 1.39 -18.44 -17.85
C LYS A 177 0.45 -19.39 -17.12
N ASP A 178 -0.40 -20.09 -17.88
CA ASP A 178 -1.28 -21.12 -17.34
C ASP A 178 -0.56 -22.47 -17.30
N ASN A 179 -0.20 -22.91 -16.10
CA ASN A 179 0.33 -24.24 -15.83
C ASN A 179 -0.59 -24.94 -14.82
N ASN A 180 -1.15 -26.10 -15.18
CA ASN A 180 -2.10 -26.83 -14.33
C ASN A 180 -1.54 -27.18 -12.94
N ASN A 181 -0.25 -27.47 -12.82
CA ASN A 181 0.40 -27.73 -11.53
C ASN A 181 0.58 -26.47 -10.66
N GLU A 182 0.65 -25.27 -11.28
CA GLU A 182 0.76 -24.00 -10.56
C GLU A 182 -0.59 -23.55 -9.97
N GLN A 183 -1.73 -24.08 -10.46
CA GLN A 183 -3.05 -23.75 -9.92
C GLN A 183 -3.24 -24.20 -8.48
N ILE A 184 -2.59 -25.29 -8.05
CA ILE A 184 -2.64 -25.75 -6.65
C ILE A 184 -1.84 -24.81 -5.75
N ILE A 185 -0.66 -24.37 -6.20
CA ILE A 185 0.17 -23.40 -5.49
C ILE A 185 -0.56 -22.06 -5.33
N LYS A 186 -1.42 -21.68 -6.29
CA LYS A 186 -2.32 -20.51 -6.18
C LYS A 186 -3.36 -20.61 -5.05
N LEU A 187 -3.47 -21.74 -4.32
CA LEU A 187 -4.26 -21.81 -3.09
C LEU A 187 -3.50 -21.28 -1.86
N TRP A 188 -2.16 -21.17 -1.95
CA TRP A 188 -1.32 -20.61 -0.89
C TRP A 188 -1.55 -19.10 -0.78
N GLN A 189 -1.66 -18.58 0.45
CA GLN A 189 -2.07 -17.19 0.68
C GLN A 189 -1.12 -16.18 0.05
N SER A 190 0.19 -16.45 0.01
CA SER A 190 1.16 -15.51 -0.59
C SER A 190 0.94 -15.37 -2.09
N GLU A 191 0.63 -16.46 -2.78
CA GLU A 191 0.38 -16.44 -4.23
C GLU A 191 -1.02 -15.86 -4.55
N LEU A 192 -2.00 -16.10 -3.68
CA LEU A 192 -3.29 -15.40 -3.73
C LEU A 192 -3.12 -13.88 -3.55
N ASP A 193 -2.29 -13.46 -2.59
CA ASP A 193 -2.04 -12.05 -2.34
C ASP A 193 -1.32 -11.39 -3.53
N SER A 194 -0.26 -12.00 -4.06
CA SER A 194 0.40 -11.54 -5.30
C SER A 194 -0.58 -11.40 -6.46
N GLY A 195 -1.47 -12.38 -6.66
CA GLY A 195 -2.53 -12.30 -7.67
C GLY A 195 -3.48 -11.11 -7.48
N ASN A 196 -3.82 -10.78 -6.22
CA ASN A 196 -4.67 -9.64 -5.90
C ASN A 196 -3.93 -8.30 -5.99
N ARG A 197 -2.64 -8.22 -5.64
CA ARG A 197 -1.82 -7.02 -5.84
C ARG A 197 -1.76 -6.59 -7.30
N ILE A 198 -1.80 -7.55 -8.23
CA ILE A 198 -1.90 -7.26 -9.65
C ILE A 198 -3.35 -6.94 -10.03
N ASN A 199 -4.27 -7.90 -9.93
CA ASN A 199 -5.61 -7.74 -10.53
C ASN A 199 -6.55 -6.88 -9.68
N GLY A 200 -6.50 -7.02 -8.36
CA GLY A 200 -7.39 -6.34 -7.42
C GLY A 200 -7.22 -4.82 -7.40
N VAL A 201 -6.00 -4.33 -7.67
CA VAL A 201 -5.69 -2.89 -7.72
C VAL A 201 -6.44 -2.21 -8.86
N VAL A 202 -6.41 -2.77 -10.06
CA VAL A 202 -7.12 -2.18 -11.22
C VAL A 202 -8.64 -2.30 -11.07
N ASP A 203 -9.11 -3.44 -10.56
CA ASP A 203 -10.54 -3.71 -10.36
C ASP A 203 -11.16 -2.89 -9.21
N ASN A 204 -10.35 -2.15 -8.43
CA ASN A 204 -10.75 -1.55 -7.16
C ASN A 204 -11.46 -2.58 -6.25
N ARG A 205 -10.97 -3.82 -6.24
CA ARG A 205 -11.64 -4.96 -5.60
C ARG A 205 -11.65 -4.85 -4.07
N PHE A 206 -10.68 -4.13 -3.52
CA PHE A 206 -10.46 -4.06 -2.09
C PHE A 206 -11.47 -3.18 -1.35
N ILE A 207 -12.36 -2.46 -2.03
CA ILE A 207 -13.41 -1.65 -1.36
C ILE A 207 -14.53 -2.50 -0.77
N TYR A 208 -14.68 -3.75 -1.21
CA TYR A 208 -15.78 -4.61 -0.81
C TYR A 208 -15.50 -5.31 0.51
N GLN A 209 -16.54 -5.58 1.27
CA GLN A 209 -16.45 -6.48 2.42
C GLN A 209 -16.14 -7.90 1.95
N LYS A 210 -15.52 -8.70 2.83
CA LYS A 210 -15.29 -10.11 2.53
C LYS A 210 -16.58 -10.91 2.66
N VAL A 211 -16.68 -12.01 1.91
CA VAL A 211 -17.81 -12.94 2.04
C VAL A 211 -17.82 -13.51 3.47
N ASN A 212 -19.00 -13.58 4.08
CA ASN A 212 -19.15 -14.17 5.40
C ASN A 212 -18.92 -15.69 5.32
N LEU A 213 -17.92 -16.19 6.05
CA LEU A 213 -17.51 -17.59 6.06
C LEU A 213 -18.05 -18.40 7.25
N ASN A 214 -19.02 -17.85 8.00
CA ASN A 214 -19.59 -18.50 9.20
C ASN A 214 -20.14 -19.92 8.97
N ASN A 215 -20.63 -20.20 7.77
CA ASN A 215 -21.28 -21.47 7.45
C ASN A 215 -20.28 -22.60 7.10
N ILE A 216 -18.97 -22.32 7.13
CA ILE A 216 -17.96 -23.36 6.93
C ILE A 216 -17.98 -24.30 8.14
N LYS A 217 -18.49 -25.51 7.94
CA LYS A 217 -18.76 -26.54 8.95
C LYS A 217 -17.53 -27.07 9.72
N GLN A 218 -16.31 -26.67 9.33
CA GLN A 218 -15.13 -27.08 10.09
C GLN A 218 -15.18 -26.44 11.48
N GLN A 219 -15.18 -27.27 12.52
CA GLN A 219 -15.01 -26.84 13.91
C GLN A 219 -13.60 -26.27 14.07
N SER A 220 -13.44 -25.00 13.72
CA SER A 220 -12.17 -24.31 13.80
C SER A 220 -12.14 -23.39 15.02
N LYS A 221 -11.01 -23.37 15.72
CA LYS A 221 -10.74 -22.41 16.82
C LYS A 221 -10.96 -20.98 16.31
N LEU A 222 -11.34 -20.05 17.19
CA LEU A 222 -11.58 -18.65 16.82
C LEU A 222 -10.42 -18.03 16.03
N VAL A 223 -9.17 -18.33 16.42
CA VAL A 223 -7.95 -17.89 15.72
C VAL A 223 -7.91 -18.35 14.25
N ASN A 224 -8.36 -19.57 13.95
CA ASN A 224 -8.40 -20.06 12.57
C ASN A 224 -9.48 -19.35 11.76
N LYS A 225 -10.61 -18.98 12.38
CA LYS A 225 -11.66 -18.18 11.72
C LYS A 225 -11.19 -16.77 11.44
N LEU A 226 -10.47 -16.15 12.39
CA LEU A 226 -9.80 -14.86 12.22
C LEU A 226 -8.82 -14.90 11.05
N ILE A 227 -7.90 -15.87 11.02
CA ILE A 227 -6.91 -16.02 9.95
C ILE A 227 -7.61 -16.26 8.62
N LEU A 228 -8.62 -17.14 8.57
CA LEU A 228 -9.34 -17.42 7.33
C LEU A 228 -10.08 -16.21 6.78
N GLU A 229 -10.76 -15.43 7.63
CA GLU A 229 -11.36 -14.15 7.22
C GLU A 229 -10.27 -13.17 6.75
N HIS A 230 -9.15 -13.09 7.48
CA HIS A 230 -8.04 -12.20 7.18
C HIS A 230 -7.35 -12.48 5.84
N THR A 231 -7.18 -13.76 5.48
CA THR A 231 -6.51 -14.17 4.24
C THR A 231 -7.46 -14.39 3.07
N SER A 232 -8.77 -14.49 3.30
CA SER A 232 -9.75 -14.79 2.25
C SER A 232 -9.73 -13.75 1.12
N PRO A 233 -9.57 -14.18 -0.14
CA PRO A 233 -9.65 -13.31 -1.31
C PRO A 233 -11.09 -13.14 -1.82
N MET A 234 -12.09 -13.66 -1.10
CA MET A 234 -13.50 -13.64 -1.54
C MET A 234 -14.19 -12.36 -1.09
N PHE A 235 -14.66 -11.57 -2.06
CA PHE A 235 -15.30 -10.28 -1.84
C PHE A 235 -16.81 -10.31 -2.16
N ASN A 236 -17.60 -9.66 -1.31
CA ASN A 236 -19.02 -9.43 -1.54
C ASN A 236 -19.23 -8.08 -2.25
N LYS A 237 -19.46 -8.12 -3.57
CA LYS A 237 -19.67 -6.91 -4.38
C LYS A 237 -20.93 -6.10 -4.01
N LEU A 238 -21.81 -6.64 -3.18
CA LEU A 238 -23.03 -5.97 -2.71
C LEU A 238 -22.82 -5.17 -1.42
N LYS A 239 -21.65 -5.26 -0.80
CA LYS A 239 -21.38 -4.59 0.48
C LYS A 239 -20.01 -3.94 0.50
N LEU A 240 -19.99 -2.65 0.81
CA LEU A 240 -18.77 -1.86 0.89
C LEU A 240 -18.21 -1.84 2.31
N LYS A 241 -16.88 -1.76 2.40
CA LYS A 241 -16.18 -1.43 3.66
C LYS A 241 -16.65 -0.07 4.17
N ASN A 242 -16.57 0.14 5.49
CA ASN A 242 -16.74 1.50 6.04
C ASN A 242 -15.50 2.38 5.77
N ALA A 243 -15.58 3.67 6.08
CA ALA A 243 -14.51 4.63 5.79
C ALA A 243 -13.15 4.22 6.38
N GLN A 244 -13.09 3.85 7.66
CA GLN A 244 -11.84 3.46 8.31
C GLN A 244 -11.30 2.15 7.75
N GLN A 245 -12.17 1.18 7.44
CA GLN A 245 -11.75 -0.06 6.81
C GLN A 245 -11.16 0.17 5.41
N LEU A 246 -11.63 1.17 4.66
CA LEU A 246 -11.02 1.55 3.40
C LEU A 246 -9.61 2.11 3.60
N LEU A 247 -9.43 3.00 4.58
CA LEU A 247 -8.14 3.65 4.85
C LEU A 247 -7.13 2.73 5.54
N ALA A 248 -7.61 1.69 6.24
CA ALA A 248 -6.79 0.64 6.87
C ALA A 248 -6.61 -0.61 5.98
N CYS A 249 -6.86 -0.51 4.66
CA CYS A 249 -6.70 -1.61 3.71
C CYS A 249 -5.61 -1.30 2.69
N GLU A 250 -4.52 -2.05 2.72
CA GLU A 250 -3.35 -1.90 1.84
C GLU A 250 -3.74 -1.85 0.36
N GLY A 251 -4.61 -2.75 -0.08
CA GLY A 251 -5.06 -2.81 -1.47
C GLY A 251 -5.91 -1.60 -1.91
N VAL A 252 -6.67 -0.98 -1.00
CA VAL A 252 -7.40 0.26 -1.31
C VAL A 252 -6.42 1.42 -1.48
N ILE A 253 -5.44 1.54 -0.58
CA ILE A 253 -4.42 2.58 -0.68
C ILE A 253 -3.54 2.38 -1.93
N ALA A 254 -3.19 1.13 -2.26
CA ALA A 254 -2.51 0.80 -3.51
C ALA A 254 -3.33 1.21 -4.74
N THR A 255 -4.66 1.02 -4.70
CA THR A 255 -5.56 1.44 -5.78
C THR A 255 -5.59 2.96 -5.93
N LEU A 256 -5.64 3.69 -4.82
CA LEU A 256 -5.57 5.16 -4.82
C LEU A 256 -4.27 5.65 -5.45
N PHE A 257 -3.11 5.17 -4.96
CA PHE A 257 -1.82 5.54 -5.51
C PHE A 257 -1.69 5.16 -6.99
N TYR A 258 -2.11 3.96 -7.37
CA TYR A 258 -2.08 3.52 -8.77
C TYR A 258 -2.91 4.45 -9.66
N ARG A 259 -4.14 4.81 -9.27
CA ARG A 259 -5.00 5.71 -10.05
C ARG A 259 -4.46 7.14 -10.12
N ILE A 260 -3.89 7.66 -9.04
CA ILE A 260 -3.19 8.97 -9.04
C ILE A 260 -2.01 8.91 -10.02
N ASN A 261 -1.19 7.87 -9.91
CA ASN A 261 0.07 7.78 -10.64
C ASN A 261 -0.08 7.29 -12.08
N SER A 262 -1.25 6.78 -12.47
CA SER A 262 -1.62 6.45 -13.87
C SER A 262 -2.53 7.50 -14.51
N ASN A 263 -2.91 8.56 -13.80
CA ASN A 263 -3.76 9.60 -14.35
C ASN A 263 -2.99 10.50 -15.31
N ASP A 264 -3.43 10.56 -16.57
CA ASP A 264 -2.76 11.31 -17.62
C ASP A 264 -2.64 12.80 -17.32
N LYS A 265 -3.65 13.43 -16.71
CA LYS A 265 -3.60 14.86 -16.39
C LYS A 265 -2.55 15.14 -15.31
N LEU A 266 -2.52 14.32 -14.25
CA LEU A 266 -1.56 14.47 -13.17
C LEU A 266 -0.12 14.20 -13.64
N GLN A 267 0.07 13.17 -14.47
CA GLN A 267 1.36 12.82 -15.06
C GLN A 267 1.92 13.92 -15.97
N ASN A 268 1.07 14.55 -16.78
CA ASN A 268 1.49 15.56 -17.76
C ASN A 268 1.46 17.00 -17.22
N ASN A 269 1.04 17.19 -15.97
CA ASN A 269 1.09 18.50 -15.32
C ASN A 269 2.49 18.75 -14.70
N TYR A 270 3.44 19.10 -15.56
CA TYR A 270 4.81 19.46 -15.17
C TYR A 270 4.88 20.84 -14.51
N LEU A 271 5.88 21.03 -13.65
CA LEU A 271 6.16 22.28 -12.93
C LEU A 271 7.38 23.00 -13.50
N GLU A 272 7.71 24.15 -12.90
CA GLU A 272 8.94 24.88 -13.19
C GLU A 272 10.19 24.14 -12.69
N ALA A 273 11.35 24.42 -13.30
CA ALA A 273 12.61 23.74 -13.00
C ALA A 273 13.02 23.79 -11.51
N SER A 274 12.68 24.88 -10.81
CA SER A 274 12.96 25.06 -9.38
C SER A 274 12.35 23.95 -8.51
N PHE A 275 11.19 23.41 -8.88
CA PHE A 275 10.61 22.25 -8.18
C PHE A 275 11.52 21.03 -8.34
N TYR A 276 11.98 20.74 -9.56
CA TYR A 276 12.76 19.55 -9.86
C TYR A 276 14.19 19.61 -9.32
N ASN A 277 14.74 20.80 -9.12
CA ASN A 277 16.10 20.97 -8.60
C ASN A 277 16.30 20.33 -7.22
N HIS A 278 15.25 20.24 -6.40
CA HIS A 278 15.27 19.51 -5.12
C HIS A 278 15.62 18.02 -5.26
N PHE A 279 15.40 17.43 -6.44
CA PHE A 279 15.61 16.00 -6.69
C PHE A 279 16.91 15.71 -7.44
N THR A 280 17.73 16.74 -7.70
CA THR A 280 18.95 16.69 -8.49
C THR A 280 20.16 17.04 -7.64
N VAL A 281 21.35 16.56 -8.01
CA VAL A 281 22.61 16.92 -7.34
C VAL A 281 23.15 18.27 -7.81
N ARG A 282 22.61 18.81 -8.91
CA ARG A 282 22.97 20.10 -9.50
C ARG A 282 21.74 20.65 -10.22
N ASP A 283 21.57 21.96 -10.20
CA ASP A 283 20.48 22.64 -10.87
C ASP A 283 20.38 22.24 -12.35
N ILE A 284 19.13 22.09 -12.80
CA ILE A 284 18.81 21.82 -14.20
C ILE A 284 19.13 23.08 -15.01
N PRO A 285 19.98 22.98 -16.06
CA PRO A 285 20.24 24.09 -16.97
C PRO A 285 18.97 24.65 -17.62
N ASN A 286 18.87 25.99 -17.71
CA ASN A 286 17.71 26.69 -18.27
C ASN A 286 17.37 26.32 -19.73
N ASN A 287 18.32 25.75 -20.47
CA ASN A 287 18.13 25.35 -21.87
C ASN A 287 17.58 23.91 -22.03
N LEU A 288 17.38 23.17 -20.94
CA LEU A 288 16.83 21.82 -20.97
C LEU A 288 15.37 21.81 -20.51
N ALA A 289 14.49 21.23 -21.32
CA ALA A 289 13.09 21.07 -20.93
C ALA A 289 12.95 19.92 -19.93
N ILE A 290 12.14 20.11 -18.88
CA ILE A 290 11.92 19.11 -17.83
C ILE A 290 11.40 17.78 -18.38
N LYS A 291 10.51 17.83 -19.38
CA LYS A 291 9.96 16.64 -20.05
C LYS A 291 11.01 15.77 -20.77
N ASP A 292 12.16 16.35 -21.12
CA ASP A 292 13.28 15.61 -21.73
C ASP A 292 14.14 14.92 -20.66
N ILE A 293 13.97 15.32 -19.40
CA ILE A 293 14.69 14.79 -18.25
C ILE A 293 13.85 13.77 -17.51
N PHE A 294 12.59 14.08 -17.21
CA PHE A 294 11.68 13.24 -16.42
C PHE A 294 10.48 12.81 -17.26
N THR A 295 10.22 11.50 -17.30
CA THR A 295 9.03 10.95 -17.95
C THR A 295 7.75 11.37 -17.20
N PRO A 296 6.55 11.27 -17.82
CA PRO A 296 5.30 11.64 -17.14
C PRO A 296 5.03 10.82 -15.86
N PHE A 297 5.40 9.54 -15.87
CA PHE A 297 5.38 8.70 -14.67
C PHE A 297 6.36 9.20 -13.60
N GLU A 298 7.60 9.51 -13.98
CA GLU A 298 8.57 10.06 -13.02
C GLU A 298 8.09 11.40 -12.45
N ASN A 299 7.49 12.27 -13.26
CA ASN A 299 6.94 13.55 -12.81
C ASN A 299 5.93 13.38 -11.66
N VAL A 300 4.91 12.53 -11.85
CA VAL A 300 3.90 12.34 -10.80
C VAL A 300 4.50 11.67 -9.57
N ILE A 301 5.44 10.73 -9.71
CA ILE A 301 6.10 10.13 -8.54
C ILE A 301 6.97 11.15 -7.79
N LEU A 302 7.65 12.08 -8.47
CA LEU A 302 8.38 13.16 -7.78
C LEU A 302 7.44 14.05 -6.94
N LYS A 303 6.23 14.33 -7.42
CA LYS A 303 5.20 14.99 -6.61
C LYS A 303 4.81 14.15 -5.37
N ASN A 304 4.68 12.82 -5.50
CA ASN A 304 4.46 11.95 -4.34
C ASN A 304 5.59 12.10 -3.31
N LEU A 305 6.85 12.04 -3.75
CA LEU A 305 8.01 12.18 -2.86
C LEU A 305 8.05 13.55 -2.18
N TRP A 306 7.70 14.62 -2.92
CA TRP A 306 7.57 15.95 -2.34
C TRP A 306 6.51 16.00 -1.25
N VAL A 307 5.33 15.44 -1.49
CA VAL A 307 4.24 15.39 -0.51
C VAL A 307 4.65 14.63 0.74
N LEU A 308 5.28 13.46 0.59
CA LEU A 308 5.85 12.72 1.72
C LEU A 308 6.86 13.57 2.50
N TYR A 309 7.72 14.30 1.80
CA TYR A 309 8.71 15.18 2.44
C TYR A 309 8.04 16.30 3.23
N GLN A 310 6.98 16.91 2.70
CA GLN A 310 6.22 17.95 3.40
C GLN A 310 5.43 17.41 4.60
N MET A 311 5.05 16.13 4.59
CA MET A 311 4.34 15.48 5.71
C MET A 311 5.25 15.13 6.90
N ARG A 312 6.59 15.17 6.75
CA ARG A 312 7.54 14.62 7.73
C ARG A 312 7.39 15.15 9.15
N ASP A 313 6.91 16.38 9.30
CA ASP A 313 6.76 17.03 10.61
C ASP A 313 5.32 16.98 11.15
N ASN A 314 4.35 16.48 10.36
CA ASN A 314 2.92 16.61 10.68
C ASN A 314 2.07 15.40 10.29
N TYR A 315 2.41 14.20 10.77
CA TYR A 315 1.66 12.96 10.46
C TYR A 315 0.96 12.30 11.67
N LYS A 316 1.01 12.91 12.87
CA LYS A 316 0.68 12.20 14.14
C LYS A 316 -0.81 12.14 14.51
N ASN A 317 -1.68 12.94 13.90
CA ASN A 317 -3.06 13.13 14.39
C ASN A 317 -4.15 12.86 13.34
N LYS A 318 -3.80 12.32 12.18
CA LYS A 318 -4.70 12.14 11.05
C LYS A 318 -4.31 10.91 10.26
N SER A 319 -5.28 10.30 9.57
CA SER A 319 -5.00 9.29 8.57
C SER A 319 -3.93 9.73 7.59
N LEU A 320 -2.90 8.90 7.41
CA LEU A 320 -1.77 9.23 6.53
C LEU A 320 -2.23 9.50 5.10
N MET A 321 -3.19 8.71 4.59
CA MET A 321 -3.71 8.92 3.23
C MET A 321 -4.48 10.23 3.10
N ILE A 322 -5.29 10.59 4.11
CA ILE A 322 -6.01 11.87 4.09
C ILE A 322 -5.02 13.03 4.14
N ASN A 323 -4.05 12.97 5.06
CA ASN A 323 -3.00 13.98 5.17
C ASN A 323 -2.17 14.09 3.87
N PHE A 324 -1.91 12.97 3.20
CA PHE A 324 -1.26 12.93 1.89
C PHE A 324 -2.06 13.69 0.82
N ILE A 325 -3.38 13.44 0.72
CA ILE A 325 -4.23 14.15 -0.25
C ILE A 325 -4.28 15.66 0.06
N GLU A 326 -4.46 16.04 1.32
CA GLU A 326 -4.52 17.46 1.71
C GLU A 326 -3.19 18.18 1.47
N THR A 327 -2.08 17.52 1.79
CA THR A 327 -0.74 18.05 1.57
C THR A 327 -0.46 18.17 0.07
N TRP A 328 -0.89 17.20 -0.75
CA TRP A 328 -0.82 17.31 -2.20
C TRP A 328 -1.59 18.52 -2.71
N ILE A 329 -2.85 18.69 -2.31
CA ILE A 329 -3.70 19.81 -2.73
C ILE A 329 -3.07 21.15 -2.34
N SER A 330 -2.44 21.22 -1.16
CA SER A 330 -1.73 22.40 -0.71
C SER A 330 -0.49 22.71 -1.56
N CYS A 331 0.33 21.69 -1.86
CA CYS A 331 1.54 21.84 -2.68
C CYS A 331 1.24 22.08 -4.16
N PHE A 332 0.15 21.51 -4.68
CA PHE A 332 -0.20 21.52 -6.10
C PHE A 332 -1.70 21.83 -6.28
N PRO A 333 -2.15 23.07 -6.01
CA PRO A 333 -3.57 23.44 -6.07
C PRO A 333 -4.24 23.16 -7.42
N GLN A 334 -3.47 23.21 -8.52
CA GLN A 334 -3.93 22.90 -9.86
C GLN A 334 -4.33 21.43 -10.07
N ASP A 335 -3.83 20.51 -9.22
CA ASP A 335 -4.19 19.09 -9.25
C ASP A 335 -5.48 18.80 -8.43
N LYS A 336 -5.98 19.79 -7.67
CA LYS A 336 -7.04 19.60 -6.65
C LYS A 336 -8.28 18.86 -7.17
N GLN A 337 -8.85 19.33 -8.27
CA GLN A 337 -10.09 18.76 -8.81
C GLN A 337 -9.91 17.29 -9.20
N GLU A 338 -8.81 16.97 -9.88
CA GLU A 338 -8.57 15.62 -10.37
C GLU A 338 -8.28 14.66 -9.22
N LEU A 339 -7.53 15.09 -8.21
CA LEU A 339 -7.29 14.30 -6.99
C LEU A 339 -8.55 14.01 -6.20
N ILE A 340 -9.42 15.01 -6.01
CA ILE A 340 -10.70 14.82 -5.34
C ILE A 340 -11.56 13.82 -6.12
N ASN A 341 -11.62 13.95 -7.46
CA ASN A 341 -12.34 13.00 -8.30
C ASN A 341 -11.81 11.57 -8.15
N ILE A 342 -10.48 11.38 -8.20
CA ILE A 342 -9.85 10.06 -8.03
C ILE A 342 -10.14 9.50 -6.63
N PHE A 343 -9.95 10.30 -5.59
CA PHE A 343 -10.11 9.87 -4.21
C PHE A 343 -11.57 9.47 -3.93
N THR A 344 -12.52 10.37 -4.21
CA THR A 344 -13.95 10.14 -3.98
C THR A 344 -14.50 8.99 -4.83
N SER A 345 -14.11 8.88 -6.11
CA SER A 345 -14.57 7.76 -6.95
C SER A 345 -13.96 6.41 -6.56
N THR A 346 -12.76 6.41 -5.98
CA THR A 346 -12.11 5.17 -5.51
C THR A 346 -12.71 4.71 -4.19
N THR A 347 -12.98 5.62 -3.26
CA THR A 347 -13.63 5.31 -1.97
C THR A 347 -15.16 5.24 -2.07
N LEU A 348 -15.73 5.51 -3.24
CA LEU A 348 -17.18 5.65 -3.47
C LEU A 348 -17.84 6.63 -2.50
N GLY A 349 -17.14 7.73 -2.21
CA GLY A 349 -17.60 8.79 -1.30
C GLY A 349 -17.64 8.41 0.17
N LYS A 350 -17.33 7.14 0.53
CA LYS A 350 -17.53 6.59 1.87
C LYS A 350 -16.80 7.34 2.98
N THR A 351 -15.70 8.01 2.66
CA THR A 351 -14.91 8.83 3.60
C THR A 351 -15.51 10.21 3.84
N VAL A 352 -16.41 10.68 2.97
CA VAL A 352 -17.11 11.97 3.08
C VAL A 352 -18.48 11.77 3.76
N ASP A 353 -19.29 10.87 3.20
CA ASP A 353 -20.59 10.43 3.73
C ASP A 353 -21.00 9.06 3.13
N ASN A 354 -22.20 8.58 3.43
CA ASN A 354 -22.69 7.29 2.92
C ASN A 354 -23.53 7.39 1.63
N SER A 355 -23.90 8.58 1.18
CA SER A 355 -24.93 8.79 0.15
C SER A 355 -24.60 8.10 -1.19
N LEU A 356 -23.39 8.31 -1.71
CA LEU A 356 -22.94 7.68 -2.95
C LEU A 356 -22.80 6.16 -2.81
N SER A 357 -22.30 5.72 -1.65
CA SER A 357 -22.09 4.30 -1.37
C SER A 357 -23.40 3.51 -1.25
N ASP A 358 -24.46 4.13 -0.70
CA ASP A 358 -25.77 3.51 -0.57
C ASP A 358 -26.43 3.34 -1.95
N ILE A 359 -26.29 4.34 -2.83
CA ILE A 359 -26.72 4.23 -4.23
C ILE A 359 -25.93 3.12 -4.94
N TYR A 360 -24.63 3.04 -4.70
CA TYR A 360 -23.77 2.01 -5.29
C TYR A 360 -24.21 0.59 -4.90
N GLU A 361 -24.51 0.33 -3.63
CA GLU A 361 -24.95 -1.01 -3.19
C GLU A 361 -26.30 -1.40 -3.83
N GLN A 362 -27.22 -0.44 -3.99
CA GLN A 362 -28.48 -0.64 -4.71
C GLN A 362 -28.25 -0.91 -6.21
N LEU A 363 -27.35 -0.16 -6.84
CA LEU A 363 -26.93 -0.36 -8.22
C LEU A 363 -26.32 -1.76 -8.42
N ALA A 364 -25.41 -2.16 -7.54
CA ALA A 364 -24.75 -3.45 -7.59
C ALA A 364 -25.76 -4.60 -7.47
N TYR A 365 -26.72 -4.49 -6.53
CA TYR A 365 -27.80 -5.47 -6.40
C TYR A 365 -28.67 -5.55 -7.67
N ALA A 366 -29.17 -4.41 -8.15
CA ALA A 366 -30.01 -4.35 -9.36
C ALA A 366 -29.29 -4.95 -10.58
N GLY A 367 -28.01 -4.62 -10.75
CA GLY A 367 -27.18 -5.17 -11.83
C GLY A 367 -26.98 -6.68 -11.71
N MET A 368 -26.73 -7.20 -10.51
CA MET A 368 -26.51 -8.63 -10.28
C MET A 368 -27.77 -9.48 -10.51
N ILE A 369 -28.97 -8.94 -10.29
CA ILE A 369 -30.23 -9.63 -10.60
C ILE A 369 -30.73 -9.39 -12.03
N GLY A 370 -30.04 -8.56 -12.82
CA GLY A 370 -30.41 -8.25 -14.20
C GLY A 370 -31.57 -7.25 -14.38
N ASP A 371 -31.89 -6.44 -13.36
CA ASP A 371 -32.95 -5.42 -13.44
C ASP A 371 -32.46 -4.16 -14.17
N ILE A 372 -32.49 -4.20 -15.50
CA ILE A 372 -31.95 -3.14 -16.36
C ILE A 372 -32.62 -1.78 -16.15
N ALA A 373 -33.92 -1.76 -15.79
CA ALA A 373 -34.66 -0.54 -15.57
C ALA A 373 -34.14 0.19 -14.32
N LYS A 374 -34.00 -0.53 -13.20
CA LYS A 374 -33.40 0.02 -11.97
C LYS A 374 -31.94 0.36 -12.14
N THR A 375 -31.17 -0.48 -12.84
CA THR A 375 -29.75 -0.19 -13.12
C THR A 375 -29.58 1.16 -13.82
N ARG A 376 -30.39 1.48 -14.84
CA ARG A 376 -30.33 2.78 -15.53
C ARG A 376 -30.64 3.95 -14.60
N ILE A 377 -31.64 3.82 -13.74
CA ILE A 377 -32.01 4.84 -12.74
C ILE A 377 -30.83 5.07 -11.79
N TYR A 378 -30.30 4.01 -11.19
CA TYR A 378 -29.22 4.11 -10.22
C TYR A 378 -27.91 4.58 -10.84
N ILE A 379 -27.60 4.26 -12.10
CA ILE A 379 -26.42 4.83 -12.80
C ILE A 379 -26.53 6.35 -12.89
N LYS A 380 -27.71 6.88 -13.23
CA LYS A 380 -27.92 8.33 -13.30
C LYS A 380 -27.74 8.97 -11.92
N GLN A 381 -28.43 8.43 -10.91
CA GLN A 381 -28.33 8.91 -9.52
C GLN A 381 -26.89 8.86 -9.00
N PHE A 382 -26.15 7.80 -9.32
CA PHE A 382 -24.74 7.63 -8.92
C PHE A 382 -23.87 8.73 -9.53
N LYS A 383 -24.02 9.02 -10.83
CA LYS A 383 -23.24 10.08 -11.51
C LYS A 383 -23.54 11.45 -10.93
N ASP A 384 -24.82 11.78 -10.77
CA ASP A 384 -25.26 13.06 -10.22
C ASP A 384 -24.76 13.25 -8.78
N CYS A 385 -24.84 12.20 -7.96
CA CYS A 385 -24.36 12.21 -6.58
C CYS A 385 -22.83 12.34 -6.49
N LEU A 386 -22.07 11.59 -7.31
CA LEU A 386 -20.62 11.67 -7.35
C LEU A 386 -20.15 13.08 -7.71
N GLN A 387 -20.73 13.69 -8.75
CA GLN A 387 -20.40 15.05 -9.16
C GLN A 387 -20.65 16.04 -8.02
N ASN A 388 -21.84 15.99 -7.40
CA ASN A 388 -22.19 16.87 -6.30
C ASN A 388 -21.26 16.71 -5.08
N ILE A 389 -20.87 15.48 -4.70
CA ILE A 389 -19.90 15.27 -3.61
C ILE A 389 -18.54 15.89 -3.98
N CYS A 390 -18.03 15.63 -5.19
CA CYS A 390 -16.75 16.17 -5.63
C CYS A 390 -16.76 17.70 -5.66
N GLU A 391 -17.85 18.33 -6.10
CA GLU A 391 -18.02 19.79 -6.09
C GLU A 391 -17.99 20.35 -4.66
N LYS A 392 -18.79 19.78 -3.74
CA LYS A 392 -18.84 20.22 -2.34
C LYS A 392 -17.49 20.09 -1.63
N VAL A 393 -16.77 19.00 -1.87
CA VAL A 393 -15.43 18.82 -1.33
C VAL A 393 -14.45 19.82 -1.95
N THR A 394 -14.55 20.08 -3.25
CA THR A 394 -13.66 21.04 -3.93
C THR A 394 -13.89 22.47 -3.43
N LEU A 395 -15.13 22.84 -3.15
CA LEU A 395 -15.52 24.12 -2.55
C LEU A 395 -15.28 24.20 -1.02
N ASN A 396 -14.76 23.13 -0.42
CA ASN A 396 -14.53 22.98 1.03
C ASN A 396 -15.82 23.05 1.88
N GLU A 397 -16.99 22.80 1.30
CA GLU A 397 -18.26 22.68 2.04
C GLU A 397 -18.35 21.36 2.81
N LEU A 398 -17.66 20.31 2.31
CA LEU A 398 -17.48 19.03 2.97
C LEU A 398 -15.99 18.69 3.04
N LYS A 399 -15.56 18.02 4.11
CA LYS A 399 -14.19 17.49 4.21
C LYS A 399 -14.09 16.09 3.61
N ILE A 400 -12.93 15.76 3.03
CA ILE A 400 -12.68 14.43 2.43
C ILE A 400 -12.75 13.26 3.43
N ASP A 401 -12.61 13.58 4.72
CA ASP A 401 -12.58 12.67 5.86
C ASP A 401 -13.75 12.88 6.83
N ASN A 402 -14.82 13.55 6.39
CA ASN A 402 -15.95 13.89 7.24
C ASN A 402 -16.66 12.66 7.85
N ASN A 403 -16.52 11.48 7.26
CA ASN A 403 -17.04 10.20 7.77
C ASN A 403 -15.93 9.28 8.30
N VAL A 404 -14.75 9.82 8.62
CA VAL A 404 -13.60 9.09 9.19
C VAL A 404 -13.47 9.44 10.67
N GLY A 405 -13.76 8.46 11.53
CA GLY A 405 -13.56 8.54 12.97
C GLY A 405 -12.15 8.14 13.41
N LYS A 406 -11.87 8.34 14.70
CA LYS A 406 -10.58 7.98 15.32
C LYS A 406 -10.39 6.46 15.41
N GLU A 407 -9.14 6.02 15.43
CA GLU A 407 -8.83 4.63 15.78
C GLU A 407 -9.05 4.37 17.27
N LEU A 408 -9.76 3.28 17.59
CA LEU A 408 -10.08 2.89 18.97
C LEU A 408 -9.51 1.50 19.25
N TRP A 409 -8.29 1.46 19.75
CA TRP A 409 -7.51 0.23 19.90
C TRP A 409 -7.74 -0.47 21.24
N LEU A 410 -7.85 -1.79 21.17
CA LEU A 410 -7.97 -2.70 22.31
C LEU A 410 -6.98 -3.85 22.12
N MET A 411 -6.48 -4.41 23.22
CA MET A 411 -5.72 -5.65 23.19
C MET A 411 -6.62 -6.83 23.58
N SER A 412 -6.58 -7.91 22.80
CA SER A 412 -7.25 -9.17 23.09
C SER A 412 -6.28 -10.19 23.69
N ASN A 413 -6.81 -11.11 24.49
CA ASN A 413 -6.05 -12.26 25.01
C ASN A 413 -5.79 -13.35 23.96
N ILE A 414 -6.42 -13.27 22.77
CA ILE A 414 -6.18 -14.21 21.67
C ILE A 414 -4.80 -13.94 21.06
N GLN A 415 -4.00 -15.00 20.96
CA GLN A 415 -2.71 -14.98 20.28
C GLN A 415 -2.90 -15.23 18.79
N VAL A 416 -2.28 -14.40 17.96
CA VAL A 416 -2.20 -14.57 16.51
C VAL A 416 -0.74 -14.75 16.10
N PRO A 417 -0.44 -15.51 15.04
CA PRO A 417 0.93 -15.64 14.54
C PRO A 417 1.51 -14.26 14.21
N VAL A 418 2.83 -14.08 14.32
CA VAL A 418 3.51 -12.89 13.79
C VAL A 418 3.63 -12.99 12.27
N CYS A 419 4.00 -14.16 11.75
CA CYS A 419 3.91 -14.52 10.34
C CYS A 419 3.45 -15.97 10.19
N PHE A 420 2.88 -16.34 9.04
CA PHE A 420 2.19 -17.62 8.87
C PHE A 420 3.10 -18.86 8.89
N TRP A 421 4.41 -18.68 8.73
CA TRP A 421 5.39 -19.76 8.62
C TRP A 421 6.32 -19.87 9.85
N GLN A 422 6.13 -19.03 10.87
CA GLN A 422 6.86 -19.10 12.13
C GLN A 422 5.94 -19.45 13.29
N SER A 423 6.51 -19.99 14.36
CA SER A 423 5.78 -20.36 15.58
C SER A 423 5.53 -19.20 16.53
N GLU A 424 6.15 -18.05 16.30
CA GLU A 424 6.00 -16.86 17.15
C GLU A 424 4.59 -16.28 17.04
N THR A 425 4.01 -15.91 18.19
CA THR A 425 2.69 -15.31 18.29
C THR A 425 2.71 -14.06 19.14
N LYS A 426 1.77 -13.15 18.91
CA LYS A 426 1.54 -11.96 19.72
C LYS A 426 0.06 -11.73 20.00
N PRO A 427 -0.30 -10.97 21.06
CA PRO A 427 -1.69 -10.60 21.33
C PRO A 427 -2.34 -9.89 20.12
N LEU A 428 -3.62 -10.18 19.89
CA LEU A 428 -4.39 -9.52 18.84
C LEU A 428 -4.75 -8.08 19.27
N ASN A 429 -4.32 -7.09 18.51
CA ASN A 429 -4.79 -5.70 18.65
C ASN A 429 -5.99 -5.48 17.73
N VAL A 430 -7.06 -4.91 18.29
CA VAL A 430 -8.34 -4.70 17.61
C VAL A 430 -8.70 -3.22 17.63
N ASN A 431 -8.80 -2.62 16.45
CA ASN A 431 -9.43 -1.31 16.29
C ASN A 431 -10.93 -1.51 16.09
N VAL A 432 -11.75 -1.07 17.05
CA VAL A 432 -13.22 -1.29 17.02
C VAL A 432 -13.86 -0.72 15.75
N ASN A 433 -13.37 0.41 15.25
CA ASN A 433 -13.94 1.06 14.06
C ASN A 433 -13.64 0.31 12.76
N THR A 434 -12.65 -0.60 12.76
CA THR A 434 -12.33 -1.46 11.60
C THR A 434 -12.65 -2.94 11.83
N ALA A 435 -12.87 -3.34 13.09
CA ALA A 435 -13.02 -4.72 13.53
C ALA A 435 -14.10 -5.49 12.77
N SER A 436 -13.80 -6.76 12.48
CA SER A 436 -14.77 -7.76 12.06
C SER A 436 -15.51 -8.37 13.25
N ALA A 437 -16.51 -9.20 12.97
CA ALA A 437 -17.26 -9.87 14.02
C ALA A 437 -16.35 -10.80 14.85
N TYR A 438 -15.44 -11.52 14.20
CA TYR A 438 -14.49 -12.40 14.90
C TYR A 438 -13.48 -11.63 15.76
N MET A 439 -13.03 -10.46 15.29
CA MET A 439 -12.16 -9.60 16.09
C MET A 439 -12.86 -9.08 17.34
N LEU A 440 -14.13 -8.68 17.23
CA LEU A 440 -14.92 -8.26 18.39
C LEU A 440 -15.21 -9.43 19.34
N MET A 441 -15.47 -10.63 18.83
CA MET A 441 -15.58 -11.83 19.67
C MET A 441 -14.28 -12.08 20.44
N ALA A 442 -13.12 -11.91 19.80
CA ALA A 442 -11.81 -12.07 20.43
C ALA A 442 -11.52 -10.98 21.47
N ALA A 443 -11.86 -9.72 21.17
CA ALA A 443 -11.60 -8.59 22.06
C ALA A 443 -12.53 -8.55 23.29
N TYR A 444 -13.78 -8.99 23.15
CA TYR A 444 -14.79 -8.83 24.20
C TYR A 444 -15.31 -10.13 24.79
N ASN A 445 -14.87 -11.28 24.29
CA ASN A 445 -15.39 -12.59 24.69
C ASN A 445 -16.93 -12.67 24.58
N ILE A 446 -17.46 -12.22 23.45
CA ILE A 446 -18.90 -12.17 23.15
C ILE A 446 -19.31 -13.17 22.07
N SER A 447 -20.61 -13.43 21.95
CA SER A 447 -21.15 -14.21 20.85
C SER A 447 -21.07 -13.45 19.51
N TYR A 448 -21.13 -14.21 18.41
CA TYR A 448 -21.13 -13.65 17.07
C TYR A 448 -22.29 -12.67 16.84
N ASP A 449 -23.50 -12.98 17.34
CA ASP A 449 -24.67 -12.10 17.19
C ASP A 449 -24.50 -10.78 17.94
N LYS A 450 -23.91 -10.80 19.13
CA LYS A 450 -23.55 -9.57 19.86
C LYS A 450 -22.52 -8.75 19.08
N ALA A 451 -21.50 -9.39 18.51
CA ALA A 451 -20.52 -8.74 17.66
C ALA A 451 -21.15 -8.10 16.40
N LEU A 452 -22.11 -8.78 15.76
CA LEU A 452 -22.86 -8.21 14.64
C LEU A 452 -23.71 -7.00 15.06
N ASN A 453 -24.33 -7.04 16.23
CA ASN A 453 -25.10 -5.90 16.74
C ASN A 453 -24.22 -4.66 16.93
N ILE A 454 -22.99 -4.82 17.42
CA ILE A 454 -22.00 -3.74 17.53
C ILE A 454 -21.65 -3.20 16.14
N ILE A 455 -21.35 -4.08 15.17
CA ILE A 455 -21.03 -3.67 13.78
C ILE A 455 -22.19 -2.92 13.14
N ASN A 456 -23.43 -3.40 13.33
CA ASN A 456 -24.62 -2.74 12.78
C ASN A 456 -24.83 -1.35 13.39
N ARG A 457 -24.58 -1.18 14.70
CA ARG A 457 -24.61 0.13 15.34
C ARG A 457 -23.53 1.05 14.80
N ARG A 458 -22.28 0.57 14.73
CA ARG A 458 -21.15 1.31 14.14
C ARG A 458 -21.50 1.82 12.74
N ASN A 459 -21.97 0.93 11.87
CA ASN A 459 -22.27 1.28 10.48
C ASN A 459 -23.42 2.29 10.36
N LYS A 460 -24.43 2.23 11.25
CA LYS A 460 -25.52 3.23 11.29
C LYS A 460 -25.03 4.60 11.78
N GLN A 461 -24.11 4.63 12.74
CA GLN A 461 -23.53 5.87 13.26
C GLN A 461 -22.40 6.42 12.37
N GLY A 462 -21.89 5.62 11.44
CA GLY A 462 -20.65 5.87 10.70
C GLY A 462 -19.45 5.27 11.44
N TYR A 463 -19.23 5.71 12.68
CA TYR A 463 -18.15 5.25 13.54
C TYR A 463 -18.45 5.51 15.02
N PHE A 464 -17.71 4.84 15.90
CA PHE A 464 -17.71 5.15 17.33
C PHE A 464 -16.70 6.24 17.65
N THR A 465 -17.04 7.16 18.54
CA THR A 465 -16.14 8.25 18.96
C THR A 465 -15.26 7.86 20.16
N CYS A 466 -15.73 6.90 20.98
CA CYS A 466 -15.00 6.35 22.11
C CYS A 466 -15.43 4.91 22.41
N ILE A 467 -14.61 4.19 23.20
CA ILE A 467 -14.86 2.77 23.54
C ILE A 467 -16.17 2.60 24.32
N ASN A 468 -16.58 3.57 25.14
CA ASN A 468 -17.79 3.49 25.97
C ASN A 468 -19.08 3.36 25.16
N GLU A 469 -19.08 3.81 23.90
CA GLU A 469 -20.25 3.70 23.02
C GLU A 469 -20.61 2.25 22.67
N ILE A 470 -19.69 1.31 22.83
CA ILE A 470 -19.91 -0.11 22.50
C ILE A 470 -20.91 -0.75 23.47
N ASN A 471 -21.13 -0.13 24.64
CA ASN A 471 -22.02 -0.51 25.74
C ASN A 471 -22.26 -2.03 25.85
N LEU A 472 -21.39 -2.69 26.61
CA LEU A 472 -21.49 -4.10 26.95
C LEU A 472 -21.95 -4.22 28.40
N ASP A 473 -23.20 -3.87 28.68
CA ASP A 473 -23.81 -4.12 29.99
C ASP A 473 -23.64 -5.61 30.35
N ASN A 474 -22.75 -5.90 31.34
CA ASN A 474 -22.34 -7.20 31.91
C ASN A 474 -21.07 -7.92 31.41
N ILE A 475 -19.97 -7.23 31.08
CA ILE A 475 -18.64 -7.87 31.05
C ILE A 475 -17.64 -7.02 31.83
N ALA A 476 -17.02 -7.59 32.88
CA ALA A 476 -15.88 -7.00 33.55
C ALA A 476 -14.74 -6.87 32.53
N LEU A 477 -14.48 -5.64 32.08
CA LEU A 477 -13.41 -5.34 31.14
C LEU A 477 -12.09 -5.23 31.91
N GLU A 478 -11.34 -6.31 32.03
CA GLU A 478 -9.91 -6.26 32.38
C GLU A 478 -9.11 -5.95 31.10
N TYR A 479 -8.98 -4.67 30.71
CA TYR A 479 -8.15 -4.30 29.57
C TYR A 479 -7.37 -3.01 29.81
N SER A 480 -6.13 -2.97 29.31
CA SER A 480 -5.31 -1.76 29.16
C SER A 480 -5.69 -1.04 27.86
N VAL A 481 -6.04 0.25 27.97
CA VAL A 481 -6.23 1.15 26.82
C VAL A 481 -4.87 1.75 26.46
N PHE A 482 -4.52 1.76 25.16
CA PHE A 482 -3.26 2.32 24.64
C PHE A 482 -3.33 3.83 24.36
#